data_AF-A0A0J7L3U0-F1
#
_entry.id   AF-A0A0J7L3U0-F1
#
_cell.length_a   1.000
_cell.length_b   1.000
_cell.length_c   1.000
_cell.angle_alpha   90.00
_cell.angle_beta   90.00
_cell.angle_gamma   90.00
#
_symmetry.space_group_name_H-M   'P 1'
#
loop_
_entity.id
_entity.type
_entity.pdbx_description
1 polymer ?
#
loop_
_entity_poly.entity_id
_entity_poly.type
_entity_poly.pdbx_seq_one_letter_code
_entity_poly.pdbx_strand_id
1 'polypeptide(L)'
;MRREGPIRDAIESGAAAEYNKEDCVWRRGNDRDVCPDPDVRVYLYAPGRSRRTLDPAEQSDWLRQDYEPARDNVILIHGYAGGDDTLPIAILRDAYLRNGSYNVFLVDWGALCARPCYPAAVANVGPLARCLAGTLTTLRNLGLPIARTTCIGHSLGAHVCGIMANYLLFRMYR
;
A
#
# COMPACT_ATOMS: atom_id res chain seq x y z
N MET A 1 30.99 -7.13 5.14
CA MET A 1 30.30 -6.64 3.92
C MET A 1 29.17 -5.72 4.39
N ARG A 2 29.28 -4.40 4.17
CA ARG A 2 28.20 -3.47 4.57
C ARG A 2 27.01 -3.76 3.66
N ARG A 3 25.88 -4.23 4.21
CA ARG A 3 24.64 -4.36 3.45
C ARG A 3 24.19 -2.95 3.06
N GLU A 4 24.18 -2.67 1.77
CA GLU A 4 23.71 -1.39 1.26
C GLU A 4 22.19 -1.26 1.50
N GLY A 5 21.77 -0.01 1.76
CA GLY A 5 20.39 0.31 2.11
C GLY A 5 19.53 0.46 0.86
N PRO A 6 18.21 0.22 0.94
CA PRO A 6 17.34 0.14 -0.24
C PRO A 6 17.27 1.42 -1.08
N ILE A 7 17.50 2.60 -0.48
CA ILE A 7 17.58 3.88 -1.22
C ILE A 7 18.83 3.92 -2.10
N ARG A 8 19.97 3.44 -1.58
CA ARG A 8 21.22 3.40 -2.32
C ARG A 8 21.13 2.38 -3.45
N ASP A 9 20.56 1.20 -3.16
CA ASP A 9 20.27 0.18 -4.17
C ASP A 9 19.34 0.73 -5.27
N ALA A 10 18.34 1.56 -4.94
CA ALA A 10 17.46 2.19 -5.93
C ALA A 10 18.20 3.17 -6.85
N ILE A 11 19.15 3.95 -6.30
CA ILE A 11 19.98 4.89 -7.07
C ILE A 11 20.92 4.11 -8.00
N GLU A 12 21.55 3.06 -7.49
CA GLU A 12 22.54 2.26 -8.21
C GLU A 12 21.86 1.34 -9.26
N SER A 13 20.69 0.77 -8.96
CA SER A 13 19.92 -0.07 -9.91
C SER A 13 19.27 0.70 -11.08
N GLY A 14 19.22 2.03 -11.00
CA GLY A 14 18.88 2.88 -12.15
C GLY A 14 19.98 2.89 -13.22
N ALA A 15 21.23 2.59 -12.84
CA ALA A 15 22.38 2.46 -13.72
C ALA A 15 22.64 0.97 -14.01
N ALA A 16 21.96 0.43 -15.02
CA ALA A 16 22.16 -0.89 -15.64
C ALA A 16 23.27 -1.83 -15.05
N ALA A 17 23.02 -2.45 -13.89
CA ALA A 17 23.61 -3.69 -13.33
C ALA A 17 23.15 -3.75 -11.85
N GLU A 18 22.61 -4.80 -11.22
CA GLU A 18 22.62 -6.25 -11.37
C GLU A 18 21.23 -6.79 -10.93
N TYR A 19 20.31 -7.04 -11.86
CA TYR A 19 19.12 -7.82 -11.51
C TYR A 19 18.69 -8.71 -12.66
N ASN A 20 18.29 -9.94 -12.33
CA ASN A 20 17.68 -10.83 -13.29
C ASN A 20 16.19 -10.48 -13.41
N LYS A 21 15.76 -10.12 -14.62
CA LYS A 21 14.36 -9.74 -14.89
C LYS A 21 13.38 -10.86 -14.60
N GLU A 22 13.81 -12.11 -14.78
CA GLU A 22 12.99 -13.31 -14.59
C GLU A 22 12.67 -13.58 -13.12
N ASP A 23 13.53 -13.10 -12.22
CA ASP A 23 13.36 -13.25 -10.76
C ASP A 23 12.45 -12.16 -10.16
N CYS A 24 12.02 -11.19 -10.98
CA CYS A 24 11.18 -10.08 -10.57
C CYS A 24 9.72 -10.31 -10.93
N VAL A 25 8.81 -9.87 -10.05
CA VAL A 25 7.37 -9.91 -10.33
C VAL A 25 6.98 -8.69 -11.15
N TRP A 26 6.38 -8.92 -12.33
CA TRP A 26 5.89 -7.87 -13.22
C TRP A 26 4.38 -7.97 -13.38
N ARG A 27 3.69 -6.86 -13.14
CA ARG A 27 2.29 -6.67 -13.49
C ARG A 27 2.16 -6.16 -14.91
N ARG A 28 1.14 -6.63 -15.62
CA ARG A 28 0.96 -6.40 -17.06
C ARG A 28 0.39 -5.02 -17.36
N GLY A 29 -0.37 -4.45 -16.45
CA GLY A 29 -1.13 -3.21 -16.61
C GLY A 29 -2.30 -3.35 -17.58
N ASN A 30 -2.85 -2.20 -17.99
CA ASN A 30 -3.93 -2.08 -18.98
C ASN A 30 -5.14 -3.00 -18.72
N ASP A 31 -5.60 -3.05 -17.47
CA ASP A 31 -6.77 -3.82 -17.02
C ASP A 31 -6.64 -5.35 -17.18
N ARG A 32 -5.41 -5.87 -17.34
CA ARG A 32 -5.14 -7.31 -17.49
C ARG A 32 -4.75 -8.02 -16.19
N ASP A 33 -4.48 -7.26 -15.13
CA ASP A 33 -4.14 -7.80 -13.81
C ASP A 33 -5.41 -8.03 -12.99
N VAL A 34 -5.42 -9.09 -12.18
CA VAL A 34 -6.55 -9.42 -11.30
C VAL A 34 -6.51 -8.49 -10.09
N CYS A 35 -7.65 -7.89 -9.74
CA CYS A 35 -7.82 -7.10 -8.53
C CYS A 35 -8.94 -7.69 -7.64
N PRO A 36 -8.80 -7.71 -6.30
CA PRO A 36 -7.61 -7.34 -5.53
C PRO A 36 -6.39 -8.20 -5.92
N ASP A 37 -5.22 -7.56 -5.94
CA ASP A 37 -3.99 -8.19 -6.38
C ASP A 37 -3.54 -9.25 -5.34
N PRO A 38 -3.24 -10.50 -5.76
CA PRO A 38 -2.94 -11.60 -4.82
C PRO A 38 -1.63 -11.43 -4.05
N ASP A 39 -0.70 -10.59 -4.55
CA ASP A 39 0.58 -10.30 -3.92
C ASP A 39 0.54 -9.00 -3.10
N VAL A 40 -0.64 -8.38 -2.97
CA VAL A 40 -0.87 -7.17 -2.19
C VAL A 40 -1.78 -7.48 -1.01
N ARG A 41 -1.34 -7.12 0.19
CA ARG A 41 -2.11 -7.29 1.43
C ARG A 41 -2.49 -5.94 1.99
N VAL A 42 -3.70 -5.85 2.53
CA VAL A 42 -4.15 -4.67 3.29
C VAL A 42 -4.43 -5.09 4.71
N TYR A 43 -3.78 -4.43 5.66
CA TYR A 43 -3.95 -4.67 7.08
C TYR A 43 -4.67 -3.50 7.74
N LEU A 44 -5.70 -3.81 8.52
CA LEU A 44 -6.38 -2.88 9.40
C LEU A 44 -5.74 -2.93 10.79
N TYR A 45 -5.32 -1.75 11.26
CA TYR A 45 -4.92 -1.53 12.63
C TYR A 45 -5.83 -0.47 13.25
N ALA A 46 -6.31 -0.74 14.46
CA ALA A 46 -7.01 0.22 15.28
C ALA A 46 -6.42 0.22 16.69
N PRO A 47 -6.31 1.40 17.35
CA PRO A 47 -5.82 1.50 18.73
C PRO A 47 -6.52 0.52 19.67
N GLY A 48 -5.72 -0.27 20.39
CA GLY A 48 -6.20 -1.28 21.36
C GLY A 48 -6.72 -2.58 20.75
N ARG A 49 -6.61 -2.78 19.43
CA ARG A 49 -7.06 -4.00 18.74
C ARG A 49 -5.89 -4.74 18.07
N SER A 50 -6.08 -6.03 17.84
CA SER A 50 -5.12 -6.83 17.07
C SER A 50 -5.16 -6.47 15.58
N ARG A 51 -4.02 -6.60 14.91
CA ARG A 51 -3.93 -6.45 13.44
C ARG A 51 -4.87 -7.43 12.75
N ARG A 52 -5.69 -6.95 11.81
CA ARG A 52 -6.55 -7.77 10.96
C ARG A 52 -6.13 -7.64 9.49
N THR A 53 -6.09 -8.75 8.76
CA THR A 53 -5.93 -8.73 7.30
C THR A 53 -7.29 -8.59 6.63
N LEU A 54 -7.40 -7.71 5.64
CA LEU A 54 -8.60 -7.59 4.81
C LEU A 54 -8.54 -8.65 3.71
N ASP A 55 -9.12 -9.82 3.97
CA ASP A 55 -9.14 -10.95 3.03
C ASP A 55 -9.98 -10.60 1.78
N PRO A 56 -9.44 -10.68 0.56
CA PRO A 56 -10.19 -10.50 -0.68
C PRO A 56 -11.43 -11.39 -0.82
N ALA A 57 -11.47 -12.56 -0.17
CA ALA A 57 -12.62 -13.46 -0.17
C ALA A 57 -13.75 -12.97 0.76
N GLU A 58 -13.45 -12.14 1.77
CA GLU A 58 -14.38 -11.66 2.80
C GLU A 58 -14.65 -10.15 2.67
N GLN A 59 -14.69 -9.64 1.44
CA GLN A 59 -14.82 -8.20 1.17
C GLN A 59 -16.00 -7.53 1.90
N SER A 60 -17.15 -8.20 2.00
CA SER A 60 -18.34 -7.68 2.68
C SER A 60 -18.14 -7.38 4.16
N ASP A 61 -17.09 -7.94 4.78
CA ASP A 61 -16.86 -7.93 6.22
C ASP A 61 -15.67 -7.04 6.63
N TRP A 62 -15.03 -6.35 5.68
CA TRP A 62 -13.83 -5.57 5.94
C TRP A 62 -13.97 -4.50 7.03
N LEU A 63 -15.15 -3.86 7.14
CA LEU A 63 -15.43 -2.82 8.15
C LEU A 63 -16.37 -3.27 9.28
N ARG A 64 -16.80 -4.54 9.31
CA ARG A 64 -17.74 -5.03 10.34
C ARG A 64 -17.10 -5.21 11.71
N GLN A 65 -15.81 -5.52 11.73
CA GLN A 65 -15.05 -5.79 12.93
C GLN A 65 -13.77 -4.96 12.91
N ASP A 66 -13.32 -4.55 14.09
CA ASP A 66 -12.03 -3.86 14.31
C ASP A 66 -11.86 -2.48 13.70
N TYR A 67 -12.86 -2.01 12.98
CA TYR A 67 -12.99 -0.64 12.50
C TYR A 67 -13.80 0.22 13.48
N GLU A 68 -13.33 1.44 13.75
CA GLU A 68 -14.04 2.43 14.57
C GLU A 68 -14.51 3.60 13.68
N PRO A 69 -15.81 3.70 13.35
CA PRO A 69 -16.34 4.73 12.44
C PRO A 69 -16.15 6.17 12.93
N ALA A 70 -15.99 6.37 14.24
CA ALA A 70 -15.78 7.70 14.80
C ALA A 70 -14.37 8.27 14.53
N ARG A 71 -13.39 7.42 14.20
CA ARG A 71 -12.00 7.80 13.96
C ARG A 71 -11.74 8.27 12.52
N ASP A 72 -10.68 9.05 12.35
CA ASP A 72 -10.16 9.36 11.01
C ASP A 72 -9.42 8.14 10.43
N ASN A 73 -9.16 8.14 9.13
CA ASN A 73 -8.57 7.00 8.44
C ASN A 73 -7.30 7.40 7.70
N VAL A 74 -6.27 6.57 7.82
CA VAL A 74 -5.03 6.73 7.06
C VAL A 74 -4.75 5.47 6.28
N ILE A 75 -4.55 5.62 4.97
CA ILE A 75 -4.02 4.56 4.11
C ILE A 75 -2.51 4.75 4.04
N LEU A 76 -1.75 3.82 4.62
CA LEU A 76 -0.29 3.85 4.66
C LEU A 76 0.29 2.92 3.58
N ILE A 77 1.11 3.47 2.68
CA ILE A 77 1.74 2.70 1.61
C ILE A 77 3.26 2.82 1.70
N HIS A 78 3.96 1.71 1.88
CA HIS A 78 5.43 1.70 1.90
C HIS A 78 6.04 1.90 0.49
N GLY A 79 7.35 2.11 0.43
CA GLY A 79 8.10 2.28 -0.82
C GLY A 79 8.79 1.01 -1.30
N TYR A 80 9.76 1.19 -2.19
CA TYR A 80 10.63 0.11 -2.67
C TYR A 80 11.33 -0.63 -1.51
N ALA A 81 11.48 -1.95 -1.66
CA ALA A 81 12.08 -2.84 -0.66
C ALA A 81 11.43 -2.75 0.73
N GLY A 82 10.17 -2.29 0.78
CA GLY A 82 9.41 -2.17 2.00
C GLY A 82 8.54 -3.39 2.26
N GLY A 83 7.73 -3.25 3.31
CA GLY A 83 6.79 -4.22 3.83
C GLY A 83 6.12 -3.63 5.07
N ASP A 84 5.16 -4.36 5.65
CA ASP A 84 4.32 -3.87 6.74
C ASP A 84 5.06 -3.49 8.03
N ASP A 85 6.19 -4.12 8.31
CA ASP A 85 7.02 -3.85 9.49
C ASP A 85 8.40 -3.28 9.17
N THR A 86 8.52 -2.62 8.01
CA THR A 86 9.79 -2.01 7.57
C THR A 86 9.85 -0.52 7.87
N LEU A 87 11.05 0.01 8.08
CA LEU A 87 11.24 1.46 8.20
C LEU A 87 11.12 2.15 6.82
N PRO A 88 10.49 3.33 6.75
CA PRO A 88 9.90 4.11 7.85
C PRO A 88 8.39 3.84 8.10
N ILE A 89 7.75 2.94 7.35
CA ILE A 89 6.29 2.78 7.41
C ILE A 89 5.80 2.30 8.78
N ALA A 90 6.58 1.42 9.43
CA ALA A 90 6.27 0.93 10.77
C ALA A 90 6.24 2.07 11.81
N ILE A 91 7.18 3.03 11.72
CA ILE A 91 7.20 4.19 12.61
C ILE A 91 5.97 5.07 12.40
N LEU A 92 5.56 5.29 11.15
CA LEU A 92 4.36 6.06 10.82
C LEU A 92 3.09 5.37 11.35
N ARG A 93 2.96 4.06 11.10
CA ARG A 93 1.87 3.22 11.64
C ARG A 93 1.78 3.38 13.16
N ASP A 94 2.87 3.15 13.86
CA ASP A 94 2.88 3.18 15.32
C ASP A 94 2.63 4.59 15.87
N ALA A 95 3.06 5.65 15.16
CA ALA A 95 2.76 7.03 15.54
C ALA A 95 1.26 7.34 15.42
N TYR A 96 0.59 6.91 14.34
CA TYR A 96 -0.86 7.06 14.19
C TYR A 96 -1.62 6.25 15.25
N LEU A 97 -1.17 5.03 15.54
CA LEU A 97 -1.80 4.19 16.57
C LEU A 97 -1.62 4.77 17.98
N ARG A 98 -0.44 5.31 18.31
CA ARG A 98 -0.21 6.00 19.60
C ARG A 98 -1.02 7.28 19.75
N ASN A 99 -1.29 8.00 18.66
CA ASN A 99 -2.18 9.16 18.70
C ASN A 99 -3.61 8.76 19.12
N GLY A 100 -4.08 7.57 18.70
CA GLY A 100 -5.36 7.01 19.15
C GLY A 100 -6.60 7.46 18.36
N SER A 101 -6.45 8.46 17.47
CA SER A 101 -7.59 9.06 16.73
C SER A 101 -7.83 8.45 15.35
N TYR A 102 -7.03 7.45 14.95
CA TYR A 102 -7.01 6.92 13.59
C TYR A 102 -7.27 5.41 13.51
N ASN A 103 -7.97 4.98 12.47
CA ASN A 103 -7.82 3.65 11.89
C ASN A 103 -6.72 3.71 10.81
N VAL A 104 -5.84 2.71 10.80
CA VAL A 104 -4.71 2.65 9.86
C VAL A 104 -4.89 1.45 8.94
N PHE A 105 -4.98 1.72 7.64
CA PHE A 105 -5.01 0.74 6.56
C PHE A 105 -3.61 0.66 5.95
N LEU A 106 -2.79 -0.28 6.38
CA LEU A 106 -1.44 -0.45 5.85
C LEU A 106 -1.50 -1.36 4.61
N VAL A 107 -0.95 -0.87 3.51
CA VAL A 107 -0.79 -1.62 2.26
C VAL A 107 0.63 -2.20 2.18
N ASP A 108 0.71 -3.52 2.14
CA ASP A 108 1.92 -4.28 1.91
C ASP A 108 1.92 -4.83 0.48
N TRP A 109 2.86 -4.33 -0.33
CA TRP A 109 3.11 -4.72 -1.71
C TRP A 109 4.57 -5.17 -1.90
N GLY A 110 5.22 -5.63 -0.82
CA GLY A 110 6.65 -6.00 -0.82
C GLY A 110 7.02 -7.03 -1.88
N ALA A 111 6.12 -7.96 -2.20
CA ALA A 111 6.30 -8.96 -3.26
C ALA A 111 6.45 -8.32 -4.66
N LEU A 112 5.87 -7.14 -4.88
CA LEU A 112 5.93 -6.42 -6.15
C LEU A 112 7.07 -5.39 -6.21
N CYS A 113 7.78 -5.17 -5.10
CA CYS A 113 8.85 -4.18 -5.00
C CYS A 113 10.08 -4.65 -4.24
N ALA A 114 10.33 -5.97 -4.24
CA ALA A 114 11.49 -6.58 -3.61
C ALA A 114 12.80 -6.11 -4.23
N ARG A 115 13.90 -6.16 -3.46
CA ARG A 115 15.25 -5.99 -4.02
C ARG A 115 15.68 -7.24 -4.77
N PRO A 116 16.48 -7.11 -5.85
CA PRO A 116 16.98 -5.89 -6.49
C PRO A 116 16.06 -5.33 -7.62
N CYS A 117 14.78 -5.64 -7.60
CA CYS A 117 13.82 -5.42 -8.69
C CYS A 117 13.27 -3.98 -8.78
N TYR A 118 14.10 -2.95 -8.70
CA TYR A 118 13.62 -1.56 -8.74
C TYR A 118 12.85 -1.20 -10.02
N PRO A 119 13.31 -1.61 -11.24
CA PRO A 119 12.55 -1.30 -12.45
C PRO A 119 11.18 -2.00 -12.50
N ALA A 120 11.07 -3.21 -11.95
CA ALA A 120 9.79 -3.89 -11.80
C ALA A 120 8.90 -3.17 -10.79
N ALA A 121 9.46 -2.73 -9.66
CA ALA A 121 8.74 -1.95 -8.66
C ALA A 121 8.13 -0.68 -9.27
N VAL A 122 8.89 0.06 -10.09
CA VAL A 122 8.41 1.25 -10.81
C VAL A 122 7.30 0.89 -11.80
N ALA A 123 7.48 -0.18 -12.59
CA ALA A 123 6.47 -0.63 -13.56
C ALA A 123 5.16 -1.08 -12.87
N ASN A 124 5.25 -1.64 -11.68
CA ASN A 124 4.11 -2.14 -10.90
C ASN A 124 3.29 -1.03 -10.22
N VAL A 125 3.80 0.21 -10.11
CA VAL A 125 3.10 1.32 -9.43
C VAL A 125 1.72 1.58 -10.04
N GLY A 126 1.60 1.61 -11.37
CA GLY A 126 0.33 1.86 -12.06
C GLY A 126 -0.71 0.76 -11.82
N PRO A 127 -0.38 -0.53 -12.10
CA PRO A 127 -1.24 -1.67 -11.78
C PRO A 127 -1.67 -1.71 -10.30
N LEU A 128 -0.72 -1.52 -9.37
CA LEU A 128 -1.00 -1.48 -7.94
C LEU A 128 -2.00 -0.37 -7.59
N ALA A 129 -1.77 0.85 -8.07
CA ALA A 129 -2.63 2.00 -7.82
C ALA A 129 -4.06 1.77 -8.32
N ARG A 130 -4.23 1.10 -9.47
CA ARG A 130 -5.54 0.69 -9.97
C ARG A 130 -6.23 -0.31 -9.05
N CYS A 131 -5.55 -1.38 -8.63
CA CYS A 131 -6.17 -2.36 -7.73
C CYS A 131 -6.53 -1.74 -6.38
N LEU A 132 -5.67 -0.86 -5.83
CA LEU A 132 -5.96 -0.15 -4.59
C LEU A 132 -7.14 0.84 -4.73
N ALA A 133 -7.32 1.47 -5.89
CA ALA A 133 -8.51 2.28 -6.15
C ALA A 133 -9.79 1.45 -6.09
N GLY A 134 -9.75 0.21 -6.60
CA GLY A 134 -10.83 -0.77 -6.45
C GLY A 134 -11.09 -1.12 -4.98
N THR A 135 -10.03 -1.47 -4.23
CA THR A 135 -10.11 -1.73 -2.79
C THR A 135 -10.72 -0.55 -2.01
N LEU A 136 -10.28 0.68 -2.29
CA LEU A 136 -10.80 1.88 -1.65
C LEU A 136 -12.27 2.15 -2.04
N THR A 137 -12.65 1.83 -3.27
CA THR A 137 -14.06 1.89 -3.71
C THR A 137 -14.91 0.89 -2.94
N THR A 138 -14.43 -0.33 -2.74
CA THR A 138 -15.11 -1.33 -1.88
C THR A 138 -15.24 -0.82 -0.45
N LEU A 139 -14.16 -0.32 0.16
CA LEU A 139 -14.20 0.24 1.52
C LEU A 139 -15.20 1.40 1.64
N ARG A 140 -15.22 2.31 0.65
CA ARG A 140 -16.21 3.39 0.58
C ARG A 140 -17.64 2.84 0.59
N ASN A 141 -17.92 1.84 -0.25
CA ASN A 141 -19.24 1.25 -0.38
C ASN A 141 -19.69 0.54 0.93
N LEU A 142 -18.74 0.07 1.74
CA LEU A 142 -19.00 -0.50 3.06
C LEU A 142 -19.15 0.58 4.17
N GLY A 143 -18.96 1.85 3.85
CA GLY A 143 -19.17 2.96 4.79
C GLY A 143 -17.90 3.68 5.25
N LEU A 144 -16.73 3.42 4.65
CA LEU A 144 -15.53 4.21 4.94
C LEU A 144 -15.75 5.69 4.53
N PRO A 145 -15.65 6.66 5.46
CA PRO A 145 -15.87 8.07 5.15
C PRO A 145 -14.66 8.63 4.41
N ILE A 146 -14.74 8.70 3.08
CA ILE A 146 -13.66 9.21 2.22
C ILE A 146 -13.24 10.65 2.59
N ALA A 147 -14.16 11.49 3.04
CA ALA A 147 -13.87 12.84 3.49
C ALA A 147 -12.94 12.90 4.73
N ARG A 148 -12.85 11.79 5.48
CA ARG A 148 -12.00 11.60 6.65
C ARG A 148 -10.92 10.53 6.39
N THR A 149 -10.53 10.35 5.14
CA THR A 149 -9.54 9.35 4.74
C THR A 149 -8.40 10.02 3.97
N THR A 150 -7.16 9.83 4.43
CA THR A 150 -5.96 10.38 3.80
C THR A 150 -5.02 9.26 3.34
N CYS A 151 -4.47 9.37 2.14
CA CYS A 151 -3.43 8.45 1.65
C CYS A 151 -2.04 9.03 1.92
N ILE A 152 -1.20 8.26 2.61
CA ILE A 152 0.17 8.64 2.94
C ILE A 152 1.10 7.54 2.44
N GLY A 153 1.94 7.93 1.49
CA GLY A 153 2.91 7.04 0.87
C GLY A 153 4.34 7.49 1.12
N HIS A 154 5.24 6.55 1.37
CA HIS A 154 6.69 6.82 1.42
C HIS A 154 7.35 6.40 0.10
N SER A 155 8.20 7.27 -0.48
CA SER A 155 8.95 6.97 -1.72
C SER A 155 8.00 6.52 -2.86
N LEU A 156 8.18 5.35 -3.47
CA LEU A 156 7.26 4.82 -4.48
C LEU A 156 5.80 4.73 -4.00
N GLY A 157 5.56 4.53 -2.70
CA GLY A 157 4.21 4.57 -2.14
C GLY A 157 3.53 5.94 -2.31
N ALA A 158 4.28 7.04 -2.32
CA ALA A 158 3.73 8.38 -2.57
C ALA A 158 3.21 8.50 -4.00
N HIS A 159 3.94 7.93 -4.97
CA HIS A 159 3.49 7.85 -6.35
C HIS A 159 2.24 6.99 -6.48
N VAL A 160 2.15 5.87 -5.73
CA VAL A 160 0.93 5.04 -5.69
C VAL A 160 -0.27 5.86 -5.21
N CYS A 161 -0.15 6.61 -4.11
CA CYS A 161 -1.23 7.48 -3.62
C CYS A 161 -1.68 8.50 -4.69
N GLY A 162 -0.73 9.15 -5.37
CA GLY A 162 -1.03 10.13 -6.40
C GLY A 162 -1.70 9.53 -7.64
N ILE A 163 -1.18 8.40 -8.13
CA ILE A 163 -1.70 7.70 -9.32
C ILE A 163 -3.05 7.06 -9.04
N MET A 164 -3.27 6.54 -7.83
CA MET A 164 -4.53 5.92 -7.41
C MET A 164 -5.71 6.89 -7.60
N ALA A 165 -5.50 8.19 -7.38
CA ALA A 165 -6.53 9.21 -7.57
C ALA A 165 -7.08 9.27 -9.01
N ASN A 166 -6.31 8.87 -10.03
CA ASN A 166 -6.76 8.84 -11.43
C ASN A 166 -7.78 7.72 -11.70
N TYR A 167 -7.88 6.74 -10.81
CA TYR A 167 -8.77 5.58 -10.95
C TYR A 167 -10.00 5.66 -10.04
N LEU A 168 -10.12 6.70 -9.23
CA LEU A 168 -11.26 6.89 -8.33
C LEU A 168 -12.35 7.72 -9.00
N LEU A 169 -13.60 7.27 -8.89
CA LEU A 169 -14.79 8.04 -9.31
C LEU A 169 -15.25 9.06 -8.25
N PHE A 170 -14.41 9.30 -7.25
CA PHE A 170 -14.65 10.23 -6.17
C PHE A 170 -13.34 10.88 -5.75
N ARG A 171 -13.43 12.09 -5.20
CA ARG A 171 -12.26 12.84 -4.76
C ARG A 171 -11.84 12.38 -3.37
N MET A 172 -10.57 12.00 -3.20
CA MET A 172 -9.94 11.94 -1.87
C MET A 172 -9.71 13.36 -1.36
N TYR A 173 -10.09 13.65 -0.12
CA TYR A 173 -9.97 14.99 0.45
C TYR A 173 -8.59 15.19 1.10
N ARG A 174 -8.02 16.37 0.82
CA ARG A 174 -6.73 16.95 1.25
C ARG A 174 -5.45 16.17 0.93
#